data_AF-A0A816XEE2-F1
#
_entry.id   AF-A0A816XEE2-F1
#
_cell.length_a   1.000
_cell.length_b   1.000
_cell.length_c   1.000
_cell.angle_alpha   90.00
_cell.angle_beta   90.00
_cell.angle_gamma   90.00
#
_symmetry.space_group_name_H-M   'P 1'
#
loop_
_entity.id
_entity.type
_entity.pdbx_description
1 polymer ?
#
loop_
_entity_poly.entity_id
_entity_poly.type
_entity_poly.pdbx_seq_one_letter_code
_entity_poly.pdbx_strand_id
1 'polypeptide(L)'
;MAIVVNIDANDLFRIIKSAVNAGANRRSNIAAVLETVNYETRYRYNVMVFDLSQQYKTNLTGVQFFRAVEIDGNQYGVWVFEKGTFLNDGARGYEHWAFIGNHDFTDGQESAFVTFESRT
;
A
#
# COMPACT_ATOMS: atom_id res chain seq x y z
N MET A 1 7.46 23.37 -16.71
CA MET A 1 6.42 23.69 -15.72
C MET A 1 6.06 22.39 -15.01
N ALA A 2 6.51 22.20 -13.76
CA ALA A 2 6.17 21.00 -13.00
C ALA A 2 4.75 21.18 -12.45
N ILE A 3 3.83 20.27 -12.79
CA ILE A 3 2.51 20.24 -12.17
C ILE A 3 2.72 19.70 -10.75
N VAL A 4 2.52 20.56 -9.75
CA VAL A 4 2.43 20.12 -8.35
C VAL A 4 1.05 19.49 -8.20
N VAL A 5 1.00 18.15 -8.19
CA VAL A 5 -0.19 17.41 -7.80
C VAL A 5 -0.27 17.46 -6.29
N ASN A 6 -1.20 18.24 -5.77
CA ASN A 6 -1.52 18.22 -4.35
C ASN A 6 -2.52 17.08 -4.14
N ILE A 7 -2.06 15.99 -3.50
CA ILE A 7 -2.92 14.84 -3.22
C ILE A 7 -3.79 15.23 -2.03
N ASP A 8 -5.07 15.53 -2.26
CA ASP A 8 -6.02 15.69 -1.16
C ASP A 8 -6.28 14.31 -0.53
N ALA A 9 -5.90 14.17 0.74
CA ALA A 9 -6.04 12.91 1.47
C ALA A 9 -7.50 12.44 1.59
N ASN A 10 -8.48 13.36 1.61
CA ASN A 10 -9.89 13.02 1.68
C ASN A 10 -10.41 12.52 0.32
N ASP A 11 -9.94 13.12 -0.77
CA ASP A 11 -10.29 12.68 -2.12
C ASP A 11 -9.69 11.31 -2.42
N LEU A 12 -8.41 11.10 -2.09
CA LEU A 12 -7.77 9.80 -2.22
C LEU A 12 -8.49 8.73 -1.38
N PHE A 13 -8.88 9.04 -0.15
CA PHE A 13 -9.64 8.11 0.69
C PHE A 13 -11.01 7.76 0.09
N ARG A 14 -11.71 8.74 -0.48
CA ARG A 14 -13.00 8.52 -1.15
C ARG A 14 -12.85 7.63 -2.39
N ILE A 15 -11.79 7.83 -3.16
CA ILE A 15 -11.45 6.99 -4.32
C ILE A 15 -11.14 5.56 -3.84
N ILE A 16 -10.31 5.38 -2.82
CA ILE A 16 -10.01 4.05 -2.25
C ILE A 16 -11.30 3.35 -1.82
N LYS A 17 -12.20 4.02 -1.09
CA LYS A 17 -13.49 3.42 -0.69
C LYS A 17 -14.33 2.94 -1.87
N SER A 18 -14.22 3.59 -3.03
CA SER A 18 -14.91 3.15 -4.25
C SER A 18 -14.25 1.92 -4.89
N ALA A 19 -12.92 1.79 -4.78
CA ALA A 19 -12.16 0.65 -5.27
C ALA A 19 -12.29 -0.61 -4.38
N VAL A 20 -12.51 -0.41 -3.07
CA VAL A 20 -12.49 -1.45 -2.02
C VAL A 20 -13.47 -2.63 -2.23
N ASN A 21 -14.44 -2.54 -3.12
CA ASN A 21 -15.35 -3.66 -3.45
C ASN A 21 -15.55 -3.84 -4.96
N ALA A 22 -14.59 -3.38 -5.78
CA ALA A 22 -14.68 -3.47 -7.24
C ALA A 22 -14.38 -4.89 -7.78
N GLY A 23 -13.72 -5.73 -6.98
CA GLY A 23 -13.29 -7.07 -7.35
C GLY A 23 -14.21 -8.18 -6.84
N ALA A 24 -14.13 -9.36 -7.48
CA ALA A 24 -14.95 -10.53 -7.13
C ALA A 24 -14.49 -11.24 -5.84
N ASN A 25 -13.29 -10.95 -5.35
CA ASN A 25 -12.71 -11.56 -4.16
C ASN A 25 -11.68 -10.60 -3.52
N ARG A 26 -11.24 -10.93 -2.31
CA ARG A 26 -10.28 -10.14 -1.53
C ARG A 26 -9.00 -9.79 -2.29
N ARG A 27 -8.41 -10.76 -2.99
CA ARG A 27 -7.19 -10.56 -3.79
C ARG A 27 -7.42 -9.49 -4.87
N SER A 28 -8.53 -9.58 -5.59
CA SER A 28 -8.92 -8.58 -6.60
C SER A 28 -9.24 -7.21 -6.01
N ASN A 29 -9.84 -7.14 -4.81
CA ASN A 29 -10.08 -5.87 -4.12
C ASN A 29 -8.78 -5.19 -3.69
N ILE A 30 -7.82 -5.95 -3.13
CA ILE A 30 -6.49 -5.45 -2.77
C ILE A 30 -5.76 -4.94 -4.01
N ALA A 31 -5.80 -5.69 -5.12
CA ALA A 31 -5.19 -5.26 -6.39
C ALA A 31 -5.83 -3.96 -6.91
N ALA A 32 -7.16 -3.86 -6.89
CA ALA A 32 -7.87 -2.66 -7.32
C ALA A 32 -7.50 -1.43 -6.49
N VAL A 33 -7.41 -1.56 -5.16
CA VAL A 33 -6.95 -0.48 -4.27
C VAL A 33 -5.52 -0.08 -4.60
N LEU A 34 -4.61 -1.05 -4.71
CA LEU A 34 -3.19 -0.81 -4.99
C LEU A 34 -2.99 -0.08 -6.33
N GLU A 35 -3.63 -0.56 -7.40
CA GLU A 35 -3.53 0.01 -8.74
C GLU A 35 -4.15 1.42 -8.80
N THR A 36 -5.32 1.61 -8.19
CA THR A 36 -5.99 2.90 -8.15
C THR A 36 -5.13 3.94 -7.44
N VAL A 37 -4.59 3.61 -6.26
CA VAL A 37 -3.75 4.55 -5.51
C VAL A 37 -2.45 4.86 -6.26
N ASN A 38 -1.83 3.86 -6.88
CA ASN A 38 -0.62 4.05 -7.67
C ASN A 38 -0.87 4.95 -8.90
N TYR A 39 -2.04 4.84 -9.54
CA TYR A 39 -2.47 5.72 -10.63
C TYR A 39 -2.76 7.14 -10.17
N GLU A 40 -3.54 7.32 -9.09
CA GLU A 40 -3.91 8.64 -8.56
C GLU A 40 -2.70 9.43 -8.06
N THR A 41 -1.70 8.72 -7.53
CA THR A 41 -0.40 9.30 -7.13
C THR A 41 0.53 9.55 -8.33
N ARG A 42 0.06 9.27 -9.55
CA ARG A 42 0.81 9.36 -10.82
C ARG A 42 2.12 8.59 -10.79
N TYR A 43 2.13 7.46 -10.11
CA TYR A 43 3.29 6.58 -9.99
C TYR A 43 4.50 7.20 -9.28
N ARG A 44 4.34 8.36 -8.62
CA ARG A 44 5.45 9.13 -8.00
C ARG A 44 5.89 8.60 -6.64
N TYR A 45 5.06 7.79 -6.00
CA TYR A 45 5.28 7.29 -4.65
C TYR A 45 5.16 5.77 -4.61
N ASN A 46 5.73 5.17 -3.57
CA ASN A 46 5.52 3.76 -3.25
C ASN A 46 4.18 3.60 -2.54
N VAL A 47 3.53 2.45 -2.77
CA VAL A 47 2.24 2.13 -2.17
C VAL A 47 2.32 0.76 -1.51
N MET A 48 1.81 0.68 -0.28
CA MET A 48 1.69 -0.56 0.50
C MET A 48 0.23 -0.72 0.93
N VAL A 49 -0.31 -1.92 0.76
CA VAL A 49 -1.59 -2.38 1.32
C VAL A 49 -1.28 -3.56 2.23
N PHE A 50 -1.64 -3.49 3.51
CA PHE A 50 -1.28 -4.52 4.50
C PHE A 50 -2.42 -4.80 5.48
N ASP A 51 -2.68 -6.07 5.76
CA ASP A 51 -3.65 -6.56 6.73
C ASP A 51 -3.21 -6.20 8.16
N LEU A 52 -3.91 -5.24 8.79
CA LEU A 52 -3.55 -4.71 10.09
C LEU A 52 -3.79 -5.69 11.25
N SER A 53 -4.41 -6.85 10.99
CA SER A 53 -4.49 -7.93 11.97
C SER A 53 -3.16 -8.67 12.16
N GLN A 54 -2.23 -8.55 11.20
CA GLN A 54 -0.93 -9.20 11.22
C GLN A 54 0.13 -8.35 11.93
N GLN A 55 1.18 -9.00 12.44
CA GLN A 55 2.32 -8.28 13.00
C GLN A 55 3.21 -7.73 11.88
N TYR A 56 3.58 -6.46 12.01
CA TYR A 56 4.49 -5.80 11.09
C TYR A 56 5.35 -4.76 11.80
N LYS A 57 6.49 -4.42 11.19
CA LYS A 57 7.31 -3.27 11.58
C LYS A 57 7.60 -2.44 10.36
N THR A 58 7.67 -1.13 10.53
CA THR A 58 7.95 -0.25 9.41
C THR A 58 8.76 0.98 9.81
N ASN A 59 9.58 1.46 8.88
CA ASN A 59 10.34 2.69 9.01
C ASN A 59 10.22 3.48 7.69
N LEU A 60 9.00 3.93 7.37
CA LEU A 60 8.72 4.70 6.15
C LEU A 60 9.09 6.17 6.34
N THR A 61 9.63 6.77 5.29
CA THR A 61 9.94 8.20 5.21
C THR A 61 9.13 8.83 4.08
N GLY A 62 8.81 10.11 4.23
CA GLY A 62 8.05 10.87 3.23
C GLY A 62 6.63 10.35 3.03
N VAL A 63 5.97 9.91 4.11
CA VAL A 63 4.58 9.42 4.08
C VAL A 63 3.65 10.57 3.67
N GLN A 64 3.02 10.44 2.51
CA GLN A 64 2.04 11.39 1.98
C GLN A 64 0.62 11.04 2.44
N PHE A 65 0.36 9.75 2.66
CA PHE A 65 -0.95 9.24 3.04
C PHE A 65 -0.83 7.97 3.86
N PHE A 66 -1.67 7.86 4.89
CA PHE A 66 -1.97 6.62 5.58
C PHE A 66 -3.44 6.61 6.01
N ARG A 67 -4.18 5.55 5.67
CA ARG A 67 -5.51 5.27 6.22
C ARG A 67 -5.74 3.78 6.36
N ALA A 68 -6.54 3.41 7.36
CA ALA A 68 -7.15 2.09 7.43
C ALA A 68 -8.44 2.07 6.60
N VAL A 69 -8.66 0.97 5.87
CA VAL A 69 -9.88 0.69 5.10
C VAL A 69 -10.31 -0.75 5.35
N GLU A 70 -11.61 -0.99 5.37
CA GLU A 70 -12.14 -2.35 5.47
C GLU A 70 -12.14 -3.01 4.09
N ILE A 71 -11.51 -4.17 3.92
CA ILE A 71 -11.57 -5.00 2.71
C ILE A 71 -12.00 -6.40 3.14
N ASP A 72 -13.16 -6.85 2.63
CA ASP A 72 -13.69 -8.19 2.92
C ASP A 72 -13.76 -8.50 4.44
N GLY A 73 -14.22 -7.51 5.22
CA GLY A 73 -14.39 -7.61 6.67
C GLY A 73 -13.13 -7.41 7.52
N ASN A 74 -11.95 -7.27 6.91
CA ASN A 74 -10.68 -7.06 7.60
C ASN A 74 -10.17 -5.62 7.41
N GLN A 75 -9.47 -5.07 8.41
CA GLN A 75 -8.87 -3.74 8.31
C GLN A 75 -7.50 -3.82 7.61
N TYR A 76 -7.35 -3.10 6.50
CA TYR A 76 -6.10 -2.96 5.77
C TYR A 76 -5.58 -1.52 5.87
N GLY A 77 -4.30 -1.38 6.17
CA GLY A 77 -3.59 -0.11 6.06
C GLY A 77 -3.20 0.13 4.61
N VAL A 78 -3.41 1.35 4.13
CA VAL A 78 -2.94 1.82 2.83
C VAL A 78 -1.98 2.97 3.05
N TRP A 79 -0.70 2.78 2.69
CA TRP A 79 0.34 3.80 2.78
C TRP A 79 0.72 4.29 1.39
N VAL A 80 0.96 5.59 1.27
CA VAL A 80 1.66 6.23 0.15
C VAL A 80 2.87 6.97 0.70
N PHE A 81 4.06 6.64 0.24
CA PHE A 81 5.31 7.08 0.86
C PHE A 81 6.47 7.15 -0.13
N GLU A 82 7.54 7.84 0.25
CA GLU A 82 8.71 8.02 -0.62
C GLU A 82 9.64 6.81 -0.59
N LYS A 83 10.05 6.34 0.58
CA LYS A 83 11.02 5.25 0.75
C LYS A 83 10.98 4.66 2.16
N GLY A 84 11.75 3.62 2.41
CA GLY A 84 11.92 3.04 3.74
C GLY A 84 11.72 1.54 3.75
N THR A 85 11.44 0.96 4.92
CA THR A 85 11.39 -0.49 5.07
C THR A 85 10.07 -0.97 5.65
N PHE A 86 9.70 -2.18 5.25
CA PHE A 86 8.52 -2.88 5.77
C PHE A 86 8.88 -4.34 6.06
N LEU A 87 8.63 -4.77 7.30
CA LEU A 87 8.80 -6.15 7.75
C LEU A 87 7.41 -6.75 7.98
N ASN A 88 7.11 -7.85 7.30
CA ASN A 88 5.93 -8.68 7.51
C ASN A 88 6.33 -9.92 8.35
N ASP A 89 5.89 -9.94 9.61
CA ASP A 89 6.07 -11.06 10.55
C ASP A 89 4.79 -11.94 10.63
N GLY A 90 3.91 -11.85 9.63
CA GLY A 90 2.65 -12.59 9.54
C GLY A 90 2.51 -13.39 8.24
N ALA A 91 1.26 -13.59 7.81
CA ALA A 91 0.97 -14.29 6.56
C ALA A 91 1.47 -13.50 5.34
N ARG A 92 2.10 -14.21 4.39
CA ARG A 92 2.79 -13.63 3.22
C ARG A 92 2.02 -13.71 1.90
N GLY A 93 0.83 -14.31 1.92
CA GLY A 93 -0.05 -14.36 0.76
C GLY A 93 -0.49 -12.96 0.32
N TYR A 94 -0.72 -12.77 -0.98
CA TYR A 94 -1.13 -11.48 -1.54
C TYR A 94 -2.42 -10.93 -0.90
N GLU A 95 -3.27 -11.83 -0.41
CA GLU A 95 -4.48 -11.53 0.34
C GLU A 95 -4.23 -10.87 1.69
N HIS A 96 -3.00 -10.87 2.22
CA HIS A 96 -2.62 -10.19 3.45
C HIS A 96 -1.76 -8.96 3.21
N TRP A 97 -1.05 -8.90 2.09
CA TRP A 97 -0.25 -7.73 1.75
C TRP A 97 0.05 -7.65 0.26
N ALA A 98 0.12 -6.42 -0.24
CA ALA A 98 0.53 -6.14 -1.60
C ALA A 98 1.18 -4.76 -1.65
N PHE A 99 2.16 -4.61 -2.52
CA PHE A 99 2.87 -3.34 -2.69
C PHE A 99 3.26 -3.14 -4.15
N ILE A 100 3.44 -1.87 -4.50
CA ILE A 100 3.96 -1.47 -5.80
C ILE A 100 4.95 -0.34 -5.57
N GLY A 101 6.12 -0.43 -6.19
CA GLY A 101 7.23 0.44 -5.81
C GLY A 101 8.51 0.18 -6.57
N ASN A 102 9.47 1.08 -6.40
CA ASN A 102 10.87 0.73 -6.59
C ASN A 102 11.34 0.06 -5.30
N HIS A 103 11.66 -1.24 -5.34
CA HIS A 103 11.90 -2.02 -4.14
C HIS A 103 12.79 -3.23 -4.38
N ASP A 104 13.45 -3.65 -3.30
CA ASP A 104 14.07 -4.95 -3.16
C ASP A 104 13.27 -5.78 -2.14
N PHE A 105 13.06 -7.06 -2.44
CA PHE A 105 12.31 -7.97 -1.59
C PHE A 105 13.14 -9.17 -1.19
N THR A 106 13.14 -9.47 0.11
CA THR A 106 13.79 -10.63 0.72
C THR A 106 12.76 -11.45 1.47
N ASP A 107 12.51 -12.67 1.01
CA ASP A 107 11.64 -13.64 1.69
C ASP A 107 12.50 -14.51 2.62
N GLY A 108 12.32 -14.34 3.94
CA GLY A 108 12.97 -15.14 4.97
C GLY A 108 12.14 -16.35 5.37
N GLN A 109 12.70 -17.22 6.23
CA GLN A 109 11.96 -18.38 6.75
C GLN A 109 10.79 -17.96 7.65
N GLU A 110 11.00 -16.95 8.49
CA GLU A 110 10.03 -16.50 9.50
C GLU A 110 9.33 -15.18 9.12
N SER A 111 10.02 -14.31 8.38
CA SER A 111 9.52 -12.99 8.02
C SER A 111 9.89 -12.58 6.60
N ALA A 112 9.13 -11.65 6.04
CA ALA A 112 9.36 -11.05 4.74
C ALA A 112 9.77 -9.58 4.91
N PHE A 113 10.84 -9.16 4.25
CA PHE A 113 11.35 -7.80 4.34
C PHE A 113 11.38 -7.12 2.97
N VAL A 114 10.83 -5.91 2.90
CA VAL A 114 10.86 -5.08 1.69
C VAL A 114 11.58 -3.78 2.02
N THR A 115 12.56 -3.44 1.18
CA THR A 115 13.20 -2.12 1.17
C THR A 115 12.70 -1.36 -0.04
N PHE A 116 12.16 -0.17 0.17
CA PHE A 116 11.67 0.71 -0.88
C PHE A 116 12.63 1.88 -1.07
N GLU A 117 12.95 2.15 -2.33
CA GLU A 117 13.68 3.34 -2.75
C GLU A 117 12.73 4.37 -3.34
N SER A 118 13.16 5.63 -3.35
CA SER A 118 12.37 6.71 -3.96
C SER A 118 12.18 6.47 -5.46
N ARG A 119 10.99 6.80 -5.96
CA ARG A 119 10.71 6.79 -7.39
C ARG A 119 11.16 8.12 -7.99
N THR A 120 12.06 8.06 -8.96
CA THR A 120 12.54 9.22 -9.73
C THR A 120 11.56 9.62 -10.82
#